data_AF-A0A2V8V843-F1
#
_entry.id   AF-A0A2V8V843-F1
#
_cell.length_a   1.000
_cell.length_b   1.000
_cell.length_c   1.000
_cell.angle_alpha   90.00
_cell.angle_beta   90.00
_cell.angle_gamma   90.00
#
_symmetry.space_group_name_H-M   'P 1'
#
loop_
_entity.id
_entity.type
_entity.pdbx_description
1 polymer ?
#
loop_
_entity_poly.entity_id
_entity_poly.type
_entity_poly.pdbx_seq_one_letter_code
_entity_poly.pdbx_strand_id
1 'polypeptide(L)'
;MPRIRSARAHEQVLIAAQELFSERGIDGASMDAIAETSGVSKATIYKHWPDKDALCLEVLHRLKSQIPVFETSDLRADLTSLLNYEIREQKSEAHARLMQHLHAYAAKNHGFAIALRARVMEPPVNRITELLKRGLRDGSLRSDLEISVGVALLLGPMMYRYVMAVIG
;
A
#
# COMPACT_ATOMS: atom_id res chain seq x y z
N MET A 1 8.61 -22.02 21.20
CA MET A 1 7.23 -22.17 20.67
C MET A 1 6.29 -20.93 20.78
N PRO A 2 6.51 -19.88 21.60
CA PRO A 2 5.57 -18.73 21.68
C PRO A 2 5.52 -17.87 20.39
N ARG A 3 6.65 -17.72 19.70
CA ARG A 3 6.81 -16.86 18.50
C ARG A 3 5.90 -17.26 17.34
N ILE A 4 5.67 -18.57 17.15
CA ILE A 4 4.88 -19.11 16.03
C ILE A 4 3.38 -18.85 16.24
N ARG A 5 2.88 -19.02 17.48
CA ARG A 5 1.49 -18.70 17.82
C ARG A 5 1.20 -17.21 17.68
N SER A 6 2.15 -16.37 18.10
CA SER A 6 2.05 -14.92 17.95
C SER A 6 1.98 -14.50 16.48
N ALA A 7 2.83 -15.07 15.62
CA ALA A 7 2.82 -14.77 14.18
C ALA A 7 1.52 -15.21 13.50
N ARG A 8 0.97 -16.37 13.88
CA ARG A 8 -0.32 -16.84 13.33
C ARG A 8 -1.47 -15.94 13.76
N ALA A 9 -1.55 -15.57 15.04
CA ALA A 9 -2.58 -14.67 15.54
C ALA A 9 -2.50 -13.29 14.84
N HIS A 10 -1.29 -12.79 14.65
CA HIS A 10 -1.04 -11.55 13.92
C HIS A 10 -1.61 -11.60 12.49
N GLU A 11 -1.29 -12.66 11.74
CA GLU A 11 -1.78 -12.85 10.37
C GLU A 11 -3.31 -13.00 10.32
N GLN A 12 -3.91 -13.72 11.27
CA GLN A 12 -5.37 -13.86 11.36
C GLN A 12 -6.08 -12.52 11.52
N VAL A 13 -5.50 -11.61 12.31
CA VAL A 13 -6.05 -10.25 12.49
C VAL A 13 -5.92 -9.44 11.21
N LEU A 14 -4.78 -9.50 10.52
CA LEU A 14 -4.58 -8.77 9.26
C LEU A 14 -5.51 -9.25 8.14
N ILE A 15 -5.78 -10.56 8.06
CA ILE A 15 -6.73 -11.13 7.09
C ILE A 15 -8.16 -10.67 7.41
N ALA A 16 -8.60 -10.83 8.66
CA ALA A 16 -9.94 -10.41 9.08
C ALA A 16 -10.18 -8.91 8.88
N ALA A 17 -9.16 -8.09 9.17
CA ALA A 17 -9.20 -6.65 8.94
C ALA A 17 -9.29 -6.30 7.45
N GLN A 18 -8.49 -6.93 6.59
CA GLN A 18 -8.57 -6.73 5.14
C GLN A 18 -9.98 -7.03 4.60
N GLU A 19 -10.56 -8.15 5.02
CA GLU A 19 -11.90 -8.58 4.62
C GLU A 19 -12.95 -7.53 5.05
N LEU A 20 -12.99 -7.18 6.33
CA LEU A 20 -13.96 -6.21 6.85
C LEU A 20 -13.77 -4.81 6.27
N PHE A 21 -12.54 -4.34 6.05
CA PHE A 21 -12.29 -3.06 5.38
C PHE A 21 -12.72 -3.06 3.91
N SER A 22 -12.56 -4.19 3.22
CA SER A 22 -13.05 -4.37 1.84
C SER A 22 -14.58 -4.37 1.79
N GLU A 23 -15.26 -5.03 2.73
CA GLU A 23 -16.72 -5.19 2.71
C GLU A 23 -17.47 -3.97 3.23
N ARG A 24 -17.01 -3.38 4.34
CA ARG A 24 -17.76 -2.38 5.13
C ARG A 24 -17.13 -0.99 5.10
N GLY A 25 -15.96 -0.88 4.49
CA GLY A 25 -15.12 0.31 4.56
C GLY A 25 -14.43 0.48 5.91
N ILE A 26 -13.48 1.42 5.96
CA ILE A 26 -12.69 1.65 7.16
C ILE A 26 -13.58 2.22 8.27
N ASP A 27 -14.51 3.13 7.96
CA ASP A 27 -15.48 3.66 8.93
C ASP A 27 -16.40 2.57 9.51
N GLY A 28 -16.95 1.71 8.64
CA GLY A 28 -17.91 0.67 9.01
C GLY A 28 -17.31 -0.55 9.72
N ALA A 29 -15.99 -0.73 9.67
CA ALA A 29 -15.30 -1.75 10.43
C ALA A 29 -15.02 -1.29 11.87
N SER A 30 -15.20 -2.19 12.84
CA SER A 30 -14.84 -1.97 14.24
C SER A 30 -13.77 -2.95 14.69
N MET A 31 -12.94 -2.54 15.65
CA MET A 31 -11.94 -3.43 16.27
C MET A 31 -12.60 -4.65 16.93
N ASP A 32 -13.84 -4.50 17.38
CA ASP A 32 -14.63 -5.58 17.97
C ASP A 32 -15.04 -6.63 16.94
N ALA A 33 -15.55 -6.20 15.79
CA ALA A 33 -15.87 -7.10 14.69
C ALA A 33 -14.61 -7.81 14.18
N ILE A 34 -13.47 -7.12 14.10
CA ILE A 34 -12.19 -7.72 13.72
C ILE A 34 -11.75 -8.78 14.73
N ALA A 35 -11.90 -8.53 16.03
CA ALA A 35 -11.59 -9.50 17.07
C ALA A 35 -12.46 -10.76 16.96
N GLU A 36 -13.75 -10.58 16.72
CA GLU A 36 -14.71 -11.67 16.52
C GLU A 36 -14.37 -12.49 15.28
N THR A 37 -14.17 -11.85 14.12
CA THR A 37 -13.85 -12.52 12.85
C THR A 37 -12.48 -13.21 12.89
N SER A 38 -11.47 -12.61 13.52
CA SER A 38 -10.13 -13.21 13.62
C SER A 38 -10.03 -14.33 14.66
N GLY A 39 -10.95 -14.38 15.63
CA GLY A 39 -10.88 -15.27 16.79
C GLY A 39 -9.77 -14.91 17.78
N VAL A 40 -9.17 -13.71 17.66
CA VAL A 40 -8.08 -13.23 18.51
C VAL A 40 -8.62 -12.28 19.58
N SER A 41 -8.15 -12.40 20.82
CA SER A 41 -8.65 -11.56 21.91
C SER A 41 -8.34 -10.08 21.69
N LYS A 42 -9.27 -9.19 22.07
CA LYS A 42 -9.08 -7.74 21.99
C LYS A 42 -7.80 -7.27 22.67
N ALA A 43 -7.46 -7.82 23.83
CA ALA A 43 -6.23 -7.51 24.55
C ALA A 43 -4.96 -7.81 23.72
N THR A 44 -4.99 -8.88 22.91
CA THR A 44 -3.88 -9.20 22.00
C THR A 44 -3.85 -8.21 20.84
N ILE A 45 -5.00 -7.89 20.25
CA ILE A 45 -5.09 -6.93 19.13
C ILE A 45 -4.58 -5.55 19.56
N TYR A 46 -5.09 -4.98 20.66
CA TYR A 46 -4.70 -3.65 21.14
C TYR A 46 -3.24 -3.55 21.59
N LYS A 47 -2.59 -4.69 21.90
CA LYS A 47 -1.14 -4.72 22.16
C LYS A 47 -0.31 -4.45 20.91
N HIS A 48 -0.79 -4.85 19.74
CA HIS A 48 -0.10 -4.69 18.45
C HIS A 48 -0.57 -3.44 17.70
N TRP A 49 -1.86 -3.14 17.76
CA TRP A 49 -2.48 -2.02 17.06
C TRP A 49 -3.28 -1.18 18.06
N PRO A 50 -2.79 0.01 18.43
CA PRO A 50 -3.47 0.86 19.41
C PRO A 50 -4.85 1.33 18.91
N ASP A 51 -5.03 1.42 17.59
CA ASP A 51 -6.26 1.86 16.95
C ASP A 51 -6.48 1.19 15.58
N LYS A 52 -7.64 1.48 14.97
CA LYS A 52 -8.06 0.97 13.66
C LYS A 52 -7.18 1.49 12.52
N ASP A 53 -6.65 2.70 12.64
CA ASP A 53 -5.80 3.33 11.63
C ASP A 53 -4.45 2.61 11.55
N ALA A 54 -3.83 2.31 12.69
CA ALA A 54 -2.59 1.56 12.78
C ALA A 54 -2.73 0.17 12.16
N LEU A 55 -3.85 -0.51 12.43
CA LEU A 55 -4.17 -1.81 11.82
C LEU A 55 -4.38 -1.69 10.31
N CYS A 56 -5.13 -0.69 9.85
CA CYS A 56 -5.36 -0.44 8.43
C CYS A 56 -4.05 -0.18 7.69
N LEU A 57 -3.18 0.67 8.21
CA LEU A 57 -1.86 0.95 7.62
C LEU A 57 -1.02 -0.32 7.49
N GLU A 58 -1.07 -1.23 8.46
CA GLU A 58 -0.35 -2.49 8.39
C GLU A 58 -0.95 -3.46 7.38
N VAL A 59 -2.28 -3.55 7.28
CA VAL A 59 -2.96 -4.30 6.21
C VAL A 59 -2.49 -3.81 4.84
N LEU A 60 -2.46 -2.49 4.64
CA LEU A 60 -2.03 -1.88 3.38
C LEU A 60 -0.55 -2.13 3.11
N HIS A 61 0.29 -2.05 4.14
CA HIS A 61 1.70 -2.38 4.04
C HIS A 61 1.90 -3.85 3.64
N ARG A 62 1.15 -4.79 4.24
CA ARG A 62 1.18 -6.22 3.88
C ARG A 62 0.81 -6.46 2.40
N LEU A 63 -0.16 -5.71 1.89
CA LEU A 63 -0.62 -5.82 0.49
C LEU A 63 0.37 -5.26 -0.53
N LYS A 64 1.27 -4.37 -0.10
CA LYS A 64 2.43 -3.96 -0.88
C LYS A 64 3.54 -4.95 -0.57
N SER A 65 3.65 -6.04 -1.36
CA SER A 65 4.77 -6.98 -1.21
C SER A 65 6.10 -6.26 -1.26
N GLN A 66 7.18 -6.97 -0.88
CA GLN A 66 8.55 -6.52 -1.17
C GLN A 66 8.62 -6.06 -2.62
N ILE A 67 8.80 -4.75 -2.81
CA ILE A 67 8.88 -4.14 -4.13
C ILE A 67 10.09 -4.77 -4.81
N PRO A 68 9.91 -5.43 -5.97
CA PRO A 68 11.01 -6.12 -6.62
C PRO A 68 12.10 -5.13 -7.02
N VAL A 69 13.33 -5.61 -6.93
CA VAL A 69 14.53 -4.89 -7.33
C VAL A 69 14.85 -5.29 -8.76
N PHE A 70 14.68 -4.36 -9.70
CA PHE A 70 15.13 -4.48 -11.09
C PHE A 70 16.41 -3.67 -11.27
N GLU A 71 17.50 -4.35 -11.67
CA GLU A 71 18.84 -3.76 -11.82
C GLU A 71 19.52 -4.25 -13.10
N THR A 72 18.82 -4.17 -14.21
CA THR A 72 19.42 -4.43 -15.52
C THR A 72 20.16 -3.19 -16.04
N SER A 73 20.87 -3.33 -17.16
CA SER A 73 21.49 -2.20 -17.87
C SER A 73 20.47 -1.36 -18.66
N ASP A 74 19.21 -1.79 -18.75
CA ASP A 74 18.14 -1.07 -19.44
C ASP A 74 17.21 -0.39 -18.43
N LEU A 75 17.41 0.92 -18.25
CA LEU A 75 16.60 1.73 -17.35
C LEU A 75 15.11 1.72 -17.72
N ARG A 76 14.80 1.76 -19.03
CA ARG A 76 13.40 1.77 -19.48
C ARG A 76 12.74 0.45 -19.15
N ALA A 77 13.42 -0.67 -19.36
CA ALA A 77 12.92 -1.99 -18.98
C ALA A 77 12.68 -2.06 -17.46
N ASP A 78 13.65 -1.66 -16.64
CA ASP A 78 13.53 -1.68 -15.18
C ASP A 78 12.35 -0.82 -14.68
N LEU A 79 12.19 0.41 -15.20
CA LEU A 79 11.06 1.29 -14.86
C LEU A 79 9.72 0.68 -15.30
N THR A 80 9.67 0.11 -16.50
CA THR A 80 8.44 -0.51 -17.03
C THR A 80 8.05 -1.73 -16.21
N SER A 81 9.02 -2.58 -15.85
CA SER A 81 8.81 -3.75 -15.00
C SER A 81 8.35 -3.35 -13.60
N LEU A 82 8.91 -2.29 -13.03
CA LEU A 82 8.49 -1.78 -11.72
C LEU A 82 7.06 -1.23 -11.74
N LEU A 83 6.71 -0.41 -12.73
CA LEU A 83 5.40 0.23 -12.82
C LEU A 83 4.27 -0.77 -13.16
N ASN A 84 4.60 -1.82 -13.93
CA ASN A 84 3.65 -2.89 -14.26
C ASN A 84 3.67 -4.04 -13.26
N TYR A 85 4.44 -3.93 -12.17
CA TYR A 85 4.49 -4.98 -11.17
C TYR A 85 3.19 -4.99 -10.35
N GLU A 86 2.31 -5.92 -10.70
CA GLU A 86 1.09 -6.21 -9.97
C GLU A 86 1.15 -7.62 -9.37
N ILE A 87 0.83 -7.73 -8.10
CA ILE A 87 0.65 -9.04 -7.44
C ILE A 87 -0.77 -9.52 -7.75
N ARG A 88 -0.99 -10.84 -7.86
CA ARG A 88 -2.33 -11.42 -8.09
C ARG A 88 -3.40 -10.87 -7.14
N GLU A 89 -3.06 -10.66 -5.88
CA GLU A 89 -3.95 -10.08 -4.86
C GLU A 89 -4.52 -8.71 -5.28
N GLN A 90 -3.72 -7.89 -5.97
CA GLN A 90 -4.13 -6.55 -6.43
C GLN A 90 -5.18 -6.59 -7.54
N LYS A 91 -5.33 -7.73 -8.22
CA LYS A 91 -6.33 -7.94 -9.28
C LYS A 91 -7.68 -8.43 -8.75
N SER A 92 -7.80 -8.68 -7.45
CA SER A 92 -9.05 -9.13 -6.84
C SER A 92 -10.05 -7.98 -6.70
N GLU A 93 -11.34 -8.28 -6.82
CA GLU A 93 -12.40 -7.29 -6.56
C GLU A 93 -12.37 -6.78 -5.11
N ALA A 94 -11.98 -7.63 -4.16
CA ALA A 94 -11.82 -7.26 -2.76
C ALA A 94 -10.74 -6.18 -2.59
N HIS A 95 -9.61 -6.30 -3.30
CA HIS A 95 -8.59 -5.26 -3.31
C HIS A 95 -9.11 -3.96 -3.92
N ALA A 96 -9.84 -4.03 -5.04
CA ALA A 96 -10.42 -2.84 -5.68
C ALA A 96 -11.37 -2.09 -4.71
N ARG A 97 -12.28 -2.82 -4.04
CA ARG A 97 -13.19 -2.26 -3.02
C ARG A 97 -12.45 -1.66 -1.83
N LEU A 98 -11.45 -2.36 -1.31
CA LEU A 98 -10.61 -1.84 -0.23
C LEU A 98 -9.95 -0.51 -0.61
N MET A 99 -9.37 -0.44 -1.81
CA MET A 99 -8.74 0.79 -2.28
C MET A 99 -9.78 1.91 -2.47
N GLN A 100 -11.00 1.64 -2.94
CA GLN A 100 -12.08 2.64 -3.01
C GLN A 100 -12.41 3.21 -1.62
N HIS A 101 -12.63 2.34 -0.62
CA HIS A 101 -12.89 2.76 0.76
C HIS A 101 -11.72 3.54 1.36
N LEU A 102 -10.48 3.15 1.04
CA LEU A 102 -9.28 3.82 1.50
C LEU A 102 -9.22 5.28 1.05
N HIS A 103 -9.52 5.55 -0.23
CA HIS A 103 -9.49 6.92 -0.76
C HIS A 103 -10.56 7.79 -0.11
N ALA A 104 -11.79 7.29 0.02
CA ALA A 104 -12.87 8.00 0.67
C ALA A 104 -12.54 8.33 2.14
N TYR A 105 -11.90 7.40 2.85
CA TYR A 105 -11.46 7.59 4.23
C TYR A 105 -10.32 8.60 4.34
N ALA A 106 -9.28 8.48 3.50
CA ALA A 106 -8.13 9.38 3.50
C ALA A 106 -8.52 10.83 3.14
N ALA A 107 -9.52 11.03 2.27
CA ALA A 107 -10.01 12.36 1.92
C ALA A 107 -10.63 13.12 3.12
N LYS A 108 -11.13 12.38 4.13
CA LYS A 108 -11.76 12.95 5.33
C LYS A 108 -10.82 12.98 6.54
N ASN A 109 -9.83 12.08 6.57
CA ASN A 109 -8.95 11.86 7.72
C ASN A 109 -7.50 12.25 7.40
N HIS A 110 -7.16 13.52 7.63
CA HIS A 110 -5.85 14.09 7.29
C HIS A 110 -4.67 13.41 7.99
N GLY A 111 -4.80 13.10 9.29
CA GLY A 111 -3.76 12.40 10.04
C GLY A 111 -3.46 11.02 9.46
N PHE A 112 -4.52 10.27 9.11
CA PHE A 112 -4.41 9.00 8.43
C PHE A 112 -3.76 9.14 7.04
N ALA A 113 -4.17 10.14 6.24
CA ALA A 113 -3.61 10.37 4.91
C ALA A 113 -2.11 10.66 4.96
N ILE A 114 -1.64 11.43 5.95
CA ILE A 114 -0.22 11.69 6.19
C ILE A 114 0.51 10.37 6.52
N ALA A 115 -0.05 9.56 7.43
CA ALA A 115 0.55 8.29 7.81
C ALA A 115 0.55 7.27 6.66
N LEU A 116 -0.50 7.23 5.84
CA LEU A 116 -0.62 6.41 4.64
C LEU A 116 0.47 6.77 3.64
N ARG A 117 0.66 8.07 3.37
CA ARG A 117 1.73 8.55 2.51
C ARG A 117 3.10 8.07 3.01
N ALA A 118 3.43 8.37 4.26
CA ALA A 118 4.75 8.11 4.82
C ALA A 118 5.06 6.61 4.93
N ARG A 119 4.09 5.78 5.35
CA ARG A 119 4.35 4.37 5.70
C ARG A 119 4.07 3.39 4.57
N VAL A 120 3.21 3.74 3.62
CA VAL A 120 2.74 2.83 2.57
C VAL A 120 3.15 3.30 1.18
N MET A 121 3.10 4.60 0.90
CA MET A 121 3.33 5.12 -0.45
C MET A 121 4.77 5.57 -0.71
N GLU A 122 5.51 6.02 0.30
CA GLU A 122 6.91 6.42 0.15
C GLU A 122 7.85 5.29 -0.30
N PRO A 123 7.76 4.05 0.21
CA PRO A 123 8.70 3.00 -0.20
C PRO A 123 8.65 2.68 -1.72
N PRO A 124 7.47 2.52 -2.36
CA PRO A 124 7.38 2.40 -3.82
C PRO A 124 7.93 3.62 -4.57
N VAL A 125 7.63 4.84 -4.09
CA VAL A 125 8.11 6.09 -4.71
C VAL A 125 9.63 6.21 -4.63
N ASN A 126 10.22 5.78 -3.51
CA ASN A 126 11.66 5.77 -3.32
C ASN A 126 12.34 4.83 -4.32
N ARG A 127 11.74 3.69 -4.66
CA ARG A 127 12.32 2.79 -5.67
C ARG A 127 12.34 3.43 -7.07
N ILE A 128 11.26 4.09 -7.47
CA ILE A 128 11.22 4.85 -8.74
C ILE A 128 12.27 5.96 -8.73
N THR A 129 12.36 6.67 -7.60
CA THR A 129 13.35 7.73 -7.40
C THR A 129 14.78 7.24 -7.56
N GLU A 130 15.12 6.07 -7.02
CA GLU A 130 16.47 5.50 -7.16
C GLU A 130 16.79 5.09 -8.60
N LEU A 131 15.81 4.55 -9.35
CA LEU A 131 15.99 4.26 -10.78
C LEU A 131 16.20 5.55 -11.59
N LEU A 132 15.45 6.62 -11.32
CA LEU A 132 15.65 7.91 -11.98
C LEU A 132 17.02 8.50 -11.64
N LYS A 133 17.47 8.43 -10.37
CA LYS A 133 18.81 8.86 -9.98
C LYS A 133 19.90 8.05 -10.69
N ARG A 134 19.70 6.74 -10.89
CA ARG A 134 20.63 5.90 -11.67
C ARG A 134 20.72 6.41 -13.11
N GLY A 135 19.58 6.69 -13.73
CA GLY A 135 19.53 7.21 -15.10
C GLY A 135 20.22 8.55 -15.30
N LEU A 136 20.18 9.42 -14.28
CA LEU A 136 20.93 10.67 -14.28
C LEU A 136 22.45 10.44 -14.17
N ARG A 137 22.89 9.44 -13.39
CA ARG A 137 24.31 9.12 -13.22
C ARG A 137 24.93 8.44 -14.43
N ASP A 138 24.20 7.55 -15.10
CA ASP A 138 24.70 6.79 -16.25
C ASP A 138 24.46 7.50 -17.60
N GLY A 139 23.78 8.65 -17.59
CA GLY A 139 23.52 9.46 -18.78
C GLY A 139 22.36 8.98 -19.64
N SER A 140 21.60 7.96 -19.21
CA SER A 140 20.39 7.52 -19.91
C SER A 140 19.21 8.49 -19.77
N LEU A 141 19.27 9.41 -18.80
CA LEU A 141 18.33 10.52 -18.64
C LEU A 141 19.02 11.88 -18.80
N ARG A 142 18.28 12.85 -19.33
CA ARG A 142 18.73 14.26 -19.44
C ARG A 142 19.09 14.83 -18.07
N SER A 143 20.21 15.55 -17.98
CA SER A 143 20.78 16.05 -16.72
C SER A 143 19.96 17.13 -16.02
N ASP A 144 19.05 17.77 -16.73
CA ASP A 144 18.14 18.81 -16.23
C ASP A 144 16.74 18.26 -15.87
N LEU A 145 16.56 16.94 -15.83
CA LEU A 145 15.34 16.33 -15.33
C LEU A 145 15.25 16.50 -13.79
N GLU A 146 14.21 17.21 -13.34
CA GLU A 146 13.83 17.16 -11.93
C GLU A 146 13.21 15.81 -11.58
N ILE A 147 13.78 15.13 -10.58
CA ILE A 147 13.33 13.80 -10.13
C ILE A 147 11.86 13.83 -9.69
N SER A 148 11.45 14.88 -8.96
CA SER A 148 10.07 15.06 -8.50
C SER A 148 9.08 15.09 -9.67
N VAL A 149 9.43 15.80 -10.74
CA VAL A 149 8.65 15.85 -11.99
C VAL A 149 8.64 14.49 -12.67
N GLY A 150 9.78 13.80 -12.75
CA GLY A 150 9.87 12.45 -13.30
C GLY A 150 8.95 11.46 -12.59
N VAL A 151 8.95 11.45 -11.26
CA VAL A 151 8.03 10.63 -10.45
C VAL A 151 6.57 10.99 -10.73
N ALA A 152 6.25 12.30 -10.76
CA ALA A 152 4.89 12.76 -11.03
C ALA A 152 4.37 12.36 -12.41
N LEU A 153 5.23 12.38 -13.44
CA LEU A 153 4.87 11.96 -14.80
C LEU A 153 4.67 10.45 -14.92
N LEU A 154 5.39 9.64 -14.14
CA LEU A 154 5.23 8.18 -14.15
C LEU A 154 3.99 7.74 -13.37
N LEU A 155 3.74 8.33 -12.20
CA LEU A 155 2.64 7.91 -11.32
C LEU A 155 1.33 8.65 -11.60
N GLY A 156 1.39 9.90 -12.06
CA GLY A 156 0.22 10.74 -12.31
C GLY A 156 -0.83 10.09 -13.20
N PRO A 157 -0.46 9.53 -14.38
CA PRO A 157 -1.41 8.84 -15.24
C PRO A 157 -2.03 7.59 -14.60
N MET A 158 -1.27 6.85 -13.78
CA MET A 158 -1.79 5.68 -13.05
C MET A 158 -2.82 6.12 -11.99
N MET A 159 -2.49 7.15 -11.22
CA MET A 159 -3.40 7.73 -10.23
C MET A 159 -4.66 8.30 -10.91
N TYR A 160 -4.51 8.99 -12.05
CA TYR A 160 -5.63 9.53 -12.82
C TYR A 160 -6.57 8.43 -13.30
N ARG A 161 -6.05 7.37 -13.94
CA ARG A 161 -6.87 6.23 -14.39
C ARG A 161 -7.60 5.57 -13.23
N TYR A 162 -6.92 5.41 -12.11
CA TYR A 162 -7.50 4.81 -10.92
C TYR A 162 -8.64 5.69 -10.36
N VAL A 163 -8.41 7.00 -10.17
CA VAL A 163 -9.43 7.94 -9.67
C VAL A 163 -10.63 7.99 -10.61
N MET A 164 -10.40 8.07 -11.92
CA MET A 164 -11.49 8.14 -12.90
C MET A 164 -12.30 6.84 -12.98
N ALA A 165 -11.68 5.68 -12.76
CA ALA A 165 -12.39 4.39 -12.70
C ALA A 165 -13.26 4.22 -11.44
N VAL A 166 -13.09 5.06 -10.42
CA VAL A 166 -13.92 5.05 -9.19
C VAL A 166 -15.12 5.98 -9.30
N ILE A 167 -15.06 6.99 -10.17
CA ILE A 167 -16.12 7.99 -10.36
C ILE A 167 -17.15 7.54 -11.41
N GLY A 168 -16.76 6.67 -12.35
CA GLY A 168 -17.63 6.09 -13.38
C GLY A 168 -18.23 4.75 -12.95
#